data_AF-D5E3S0-F1
#
_entry.id   AF-D5E3S0-F1
#
_cell.length_a   1.000
_cell.length_b   1.000
_cell.length_c   1.000
_cell.angle_alpha   90.00
_cell.angle_beta   90.00
_cell.angle_gamma   90.00
#
_symmetry.space_group_name_H-M   'P 1'
#
loop_
_entity.id
_entity.type
_entity.pdbx_description
1 polymer ?
#
loop_
_entity_poly.entity_id
_entity_poly.type
_entity_poly.pdbx_seq_one_letter_code
_entity_poly.pdbx_strand_id
1 'polypeptide(L)' 'MGDNHFQEAHNSNDINFTQKQRYRVITGAFNDKVTANQIAAEIKERYGLTVYVIPEQVKRSSSSL' A
#
# COMPACT_ATOMS: atom_id res chain seq x y z
N MET A 1 34.91 40.23 12.29
CA MET A 1 34.67 39.89 10.88
C MET A 1 34.21 38.45 10.92
N GLY A 2 32.93 38.11 10.99
CA GLY A 2 31.79 38.56 10.18
C GLY A 2 31.24 37.27 9.56
N ASP A 3 30.18 36.73 10.15
CA ASP A 3 29.67 35.38 9.91
C ASP A 3 29.22 35.19 8.45
N ASN A 4 29.77 34.18 7.77
CA ASN A 4 29.34 33.82 6.41
C ASN A 4 28.05 32.99 6.51
N HIS A 5 26.93 33.70 6.49
CA HIS A 5 25.59 33.15 6.42
C HIS A 5 25.35 32.56 5.02
N PHE A 6 25.54 31.25 4.86
CA PHE A 6 25.08 30.53 3.67
C PHE A 6 23.56 30.41 3.72
N GLN A 7 22.88 31.40 3.14
CA GLN A 7 21.47 31.27 2.75
C GLN A 7 21.43 30.49 1.43
N GLU A 8 21.33 29.17 1.52
CA GLU A 8 20.83 28.39 0.39
C GLU A 8 19.33 28.63 0.27
N ALA A 9 19.00 29.42 -0.75
CA ALA A 9 17.65 29.78 -1.13
C ALA A 9 16.80 28.51 -1.27
N HIS A 10 15.66 28.51 -0.58
CA HIS A 10 14.57 27.57 -0.80
C HIS A 10 14.13 27.63 -2.28
N ASN A 11 14.65 26.72 -3.09
CA ASN A 11 14.18 26.53 -4.45
C ASN A 11 13.01 25.54 -4.45
N SER A 12 11.82 26.12 -4.38
CA SER A 12 10.60 25.77 -5.10
C SER A 12 10.51 24.36 -5.70
N ASN A 13 9.65 23.54 -5.10
CA ASN A 13 8.63 22.75 -5.81
C ASN A 13 9.06 21.81 -6.96
N ASP A 14 10.11 21.00 -6.77
CA ASP A 14 10.25 19.79 -7.58
C ASP A 14 9.32 18.68 -7.07
N ILE A 15 8.02 18.92 -7.23
CA ILE A 15 6.95 17.93 -7.10
C ILE A 15 6.95 17.03 -8.35
N ASN A 16 8.10 16.48 -8.74
CA ASN A 16 8.17 15.42 -9.74
C ASN A 16 7.93 14.07 -9.06
N PHE A 17 6.79 13.97 -8.38
CA PHE A 17 6.21 12.69 -8.00
C PHE A 17 5.61 12.05 -9.26
N THR A 18 6.48 11.53 -10.12
CA THR A 18 6.10 10.40 -10.97
C THR A 18 5.86 9.23 -10.02
N GLN A 19 4.69 9.21 -9.37
CA GLN A 19 4.25 8.09 -8.55
C GLN A 19 4.15 6.89 -9.48
N LYS A 20 5.23 6.11 -9.58
CA LYS A 20 5.24 4.88 -10.37
C LYS A 20 4.01 4.08 -10.01
N GLN A 21 3.21 3.70 -11.02
CA GLN A 21 2.03 2.87 -10.82
C GLN A 21 2.43 1.60 -10.06
N ARG A 22 1.79 1.35 -8.91
CA ARG A 22 2.06 0.18 -8.07
C ARG A 22 0.99 -0.86 -8.33
N TYR A 23 1.41 -2.07 -8.70
CA TYR A 23 0.50 -3.20 -8.90
C TYR A 23 0.62 -4.17 -7.71
N ARG A 24 -0.51 -4.78 -7.33
CA ARG A 24 -0.56 -5.82 -6.30
C ARG A 24 -1.12 -7.09 -6.92
N VAL A 25 -0.51 -8.22 -6.61
CA VAL A 25 -1.01 -9.54 -6.97
C VAL A 25 -1.90 -10.03 -5.83
N ILE A 26 -3.11 -10.48 -6.15
CA ILE A 26 -4.03 -11.12 -5.19
C ILE A 26 -4.02 -12.61 -5.49
N THR A 27 -3.65 -13.41 -4.49
CA THR A 27 -3.39 -14.86 -4.65
C THR A 27 -4.60 -15.75 -4.33
N GLY A 28 -5.75 -15.17 -3.97
CA GLY A 28 -7.00 -15.89 -3.71
C GLY A 28 -8.09 -15.04 -3.06
N ALA A 29 -9.30 -15.58 -3.01
CA ALA A 29 -10.45 -15.02 -2.29
C ALA A 29 -11.08 -16.12 -1.41
N PHE A 30 -11.46 -15.76 -0.18
CA PHE A 30 -11.93 -16.71 0.84
C PHE A 30 -13.20 -16.16 1.49
N ASN A 31 -14.14 -17.05 1.82
CA ASN A 31 -15.44 -16.68 2.40
C ASN A 31 -15.34 -16.20 3.86
N ASP A 32 -14.24 -16.53 4.54
CA ASP A 32 -14.01 -16.14 5.92
C ASP A 32 -12.56 -15.71 6.15
N LYS A 33 -12.40 -14.84 7.15
CA LYS A 33 -11.11 -14.26 7.51
C LYS A 33 -10.16 -15.29 8.14
N VAL A 34 -10.68 -16.34 8.77
CA VAL A 34 -9.87 -17.32 9.50
C VAL A 34 -9.08 -18.17 8.52
N THR A 35 -9.75 -18.71 7.50
CA THR A 35 -9.10 -19.45 6.42
C THR A 35 -8.14 -18.55 5.63
N ALA A 36 -8.52 -17.30 5.32
CA ALA A 36 -7.61 -16.37 4.66
C ALA A 36 -6.31 -16.14 5.46
N ASN A 37 -6.41 -16.02 6.78
CA ASN A 37 -5.24 -15.86 7.65
C ASN A 37 -4.37 -17.12 7.73
N GLN A 38 -4.99 -18.31 7.77
CA GLN A 38 -4.27 -19.58 7.78
C GLN A 38 -3.43 -19.72 6.50
N ILE A 39 -4.02 -19.48 5.33
CA ILE A 39 -3.31 -19.54 4.06
C ILE A 39 -2.21 -18.46 3.99
N ALA A 40 -2.45 -17.25 4.50
CA ALA A 40 -1.43 -16.21 4.56
C ALA A 40 -0.22 -16.62 5.42
N ALA A 41 -0.46 -17.29 6.56
CA ALA A 41 0.60 -17.83 7.40
C ALA A 41 1.40 -18.92 6.66
N GLU A 42 0.72 -19.87 6.02
CA GLU A 42 1.38 -20.92 5.25
C GLU A 42 2.25 -20.37 4.11
N ILE A 43 1.77 -19.36 3.38
CA ILE A 43 2.55 -18.74 2.30
C ILE A 43 3.81 -18.05 2.86
N LYS A 44 3.69 -17.37 4.00
CA LYS A 44 4.83 -16.74 4.66
C LYS A 44 5.84 -17.78 5.12
N GLU A 45 5.39 -18.87 5.73
CA GLU A 45 6.25 -19.94 6.25
C GLU A 45 6.95 -20.71 5.13
N ARG A 46 6.23 -21.07 4.07
CA ARG A 46 6.78 -21.90 2.99
C ARG A 46 7.64 -21.12 1.99
N TYR A 47 7.26 -19.86 1.71
CA TYR A 47 7.87 -19.09 0.62
C TYR A 47 8.52 -17.79 1.07
N GLY A 48 8.41 -17.42 2.35
CA GLY A 48 8.97 -16.16 2.87
C GLY A 48 8.26 -14.90 2.35
N LEU A 49 7.08 -15.06 1.72
CA LEU A 49 6.38 -13.94 1.11
C LEU A 49 5.52 -13.19 2.14
N THR A 50 5.50 -11.87 2.03
CA THR A 50 4.58 -11.04 2.81
C THR A 50 3.21 -11.07 2.14
N VAL A 51 2.19 -11.52 2.88
CA VAL A 51 0.81 -11.62 2.41
C VAL A 51 -0.08 -10.68 3.21
N TYR A 52 -1.02 -10.03 2.52
CA TYR A 52 -2.02 -9.15 3.14
C TYR A 52 -3.41 -9.75 2.94
N VAL A 53 -4.16 -9.89 4.03
CA VAL A 53 -5.59 -10.25 3.98
C VAL A 53 -6.39 -8.95 3.91
N ILE A 54 -7.05 -8.73 2.78
CA ILE A 54 -7.85 -7.53 2.51
C ILE A 54 -9.32 -7.96 2.40
N PRO A 55 -10.25 -7.35 3.16
CA PRO A 55 -11.66 -7.65 3.01
C PRO A 55 -12.15 -7.20 1.62
N GLU A 56 -12.95 -8.04 0.98
CA GLU A 56 -13.61 -7.63 -0.26
C GLU A 56 -14.57 -6.47 0.05
N GLN A 57 -14.33 -5.34 -0.59
CA GLN A 57 -15.24 -4.20 -0.52
C GLN A 57 -16.43 -4.54 -1.40
N VAL A 58 -17.44 -5.20 -0.83
CA VAL A 58 -18.73 -5.33 -1.51
C VAL A 58 -19.24 -3.91 -1.71
N LYS A 59 -19.20 -3.42 -2.95
CA LYS A 59 -19.90 -2.19 -3.30
C LYS A 59 -21.35 -2.42 -2.89
N ARG A 60 -21.77 -1.79 -1.79
CA ARG A 60 -23.19 -1.52 -1.59
C ARG A 60 -23.55 -0.65 -2.79
N SER A 61 -24.14 -1.25 -3.81
CA SER A 61 -25.01 -0.52 -4.71
C SER A 61 -26.02 0.16 -3.80
N SER A 62 -25.83 1.46 -3.59
CA SER A 62 -26.81 2.31 -2.93
C SER A 62 -28.09 2.09 -3.72
N SER A 63 -28.99 1.29 -3.17
CA SER A 63 -30.34 1.15 -3.67
C SER A 63 -30.97 2.51 -3.49
N SER A 64 -30.95 3.32 -4.54
CA SER A 64 -31.77 4.50 -4.65
C SER A 64 -33.21 4.00 -4.79
N LEU A 65 -33.90 3.90 -3.65
CA LEU A 65 -35.35 3.86 -3.55
C LEU A 65 -35.88 5.30 -3.57
#